data_AF-A0A7Z0B1P9-F1
#
_entry.id   AF-A0A7Z0B1P9-F1
#
_cell.length_a   1.000
_cell.length_b   1.000
_cell.length_c   1.000
_cell.angle_alpha   90.00
_cell.angle_beta   90.00
_cell.angle_gamma   90.00
#
_symmetry.space_group_name_H-M   'P 1'
#
loop_
_entity.id
_entity.type
_entity.pdbx_description
1 polymer ?
#
loop_
_entity_poly.entity_id
_entity_poly.type
_entity_poly.pdbx_seq_one_letter_code
_entity_poly.pdbx_strand_id
1 'polypeptide(L)'
;MDSVNVIASPAVDGALVLNGRFQRPLQFSIEQLRQYDSVLATPFDLRCYTTNRFIRSVEPYRGVRLTTLITEAGLPNAVPGEFKRTVFVAVGQDGYVVTFSWHELFNTPVGETVLVAYECGGRALDAEEGTPILFSGSDILPAPRHVKRLARIEAQVLTASA
;
A
#
# COMPACT_ATOMS: atom_id res chain seq x y z
N MET A 1 -24.87 -11.72 -16.11
CA MET A 1 -25.37 -11.76 -14.72
C MET A 1 -24.30 -11.15 -13.87
N ASP A 2 -24.51 -9.87 -13.59
CA ASP A 2 -23.55 -8.94 -13.01
C ASP A 2 -23.18 -9.36 -11.59
N SER A 3 -21.90 -9.63 -11.37
CA SER A 3 -21.30 -9.63 -10.03
C SER A 3 -20.39 -8.43 -9.94
N VAL A 4 -21.00 -7.24 -9.95
CA VAL A 4 -20.33 -6.04 -9.45
C VAL A 4 -20.14 -6.30 -7.96
N ASN A 5 -18.92 -6.69 -7.59
CA ASN A 5 -18.54 -6.86 -6.21
C ASN A 5 -18.53 -5.45 -5.58
N VAL A 6 -19.67 -5.04 -5.02
CA VAL A 6 -19.79 -3.81 -4.25
C VAL A 6 -19.06 -4.07 -2.94
N ILE A 7 -17.79 -3.67 -2.91
CA ILE A 7 -16.99 -3.70 -1.69
C ILE A 7 -17.55 -2.60 -0.79
N ALA A 8 -18.33 -3.02 0.21
CA ALA A 8 -19.01 -2.14 1.14
C ALA A 8 -18.03 -1.28 1.94
N SER A 9 -18.29 0.04 1.94
CA SER A 9 -17.80 1.02 2.92
C SER A 9 -18.63 0.92 4.22
N PRO A 10 -18.11 1.33 5.41
CA PRO A 10 -17.28 2.51 5.61
C PRO A 10 -15.89 2.18 6.16
N ALA A 11 -14.86 2.77 5.55
CA ALA A 11 -13.61 3.03 6.25
C ALA A 11 -13.95 3.92 7.46
N VAL A 12 -13.60 3.47 8.66
CA VAL A 12 -13.50 4.39 9.81
C VAL A 12 -12.50 5.46 9.40
N ASP A 13 -12.88 6.72 9.53
CA ASP A 13 -12.09 7.85 9.02
C ASP A 13 -10.65 7.75 9.54
N GLY A 14 -9.68 7.61 8.63
CA GLY A 14 -8.25 7.47 8.95
C GLY A 14 -7.72 6.06 9.21
N ALA A 15 -8.52 4.99 9.08
CA ALA A 15 -8.05 3.61 9.24
C ALA A 15 -7.70 2.91 7.92
N LEU A 16 -6.57 2.21 7.89
CA LEU A 16 -6.16 1.30 6.81
C LEU A 16 -6.73 -0.11 7.04
N VAL A 17 -7.37 -0.69 6.02
CA VAL A 17 -7.93 -2.05 6.08
C VAL A 17 -7.13 -3.02 5.20
N LEU A 18 -6.78 -4.18 5.73
CA LEU A 18 -6.23 -5.32 4.96
C LEU A 18 -7.31 -6.41 4.89
N ASN A 19 -7.76 -6.76 3.69
CA ASN A 19 -8.84 -7.73 3.48
C ASN A 19 -8.64 -8.59 2.20
N GLY A 20 -9.69 -9.32 1.80
CA GLY A 20 -9.64 -10.24 0.67
C GLY A 20 -9.10 -11.60 1.08
N ARG A 21 -8.10 -12.11 0.37
CA ARG A 21 -7.54 -13.47 0.57
C ARG A 21 -6.46 -13.56 1.65
N PHE A 22 -6.19 -12.50 2.41
CA PHE A 22 -5.36 -12.61 3.61
C PHE A 22 -5.93 -13.64 4.58
N GLN A 23 -5.08 -14.26 5.41
CA GLN A 23 -5.53 -15.22 6.42
C GLN A 23 -6.39 -14.55 7.49
N ARG A 24 -6.04 -13.31 7.85
CA ARG A 24 -6.69 -12.51 8.88
C ARG A 24 -7.00 -11.12 8.32
N PRO A 25 -8.28 -10.71 8.25
CA PRO A 25 -8.63 -9.31 8.01
C PRO A 25 -8.10 -8.45 9.16
N LEU A 26 -7.46 -7.33 8.84
CA LEU A 26 -6.90 -6.40 9.82
C LEU A 26 -7.33 -4.97 9.54
N GLN A 27 -7.36 -4.17 10.58
CA GLN A 27 -7.60 -2.73 10.50
C GLN A 27 -6.58 -2.02 11.39
N PHE A 28 -5.98 -0.96 10.87
CA PHE A 28 -4.95 -0.18 11.54
C PHE A 28 -5.34 1.30 11.58
N SER A 29 -5.37 1.89 12.77
CA SER A 29 -5.28 3.34 12.94
C SER A 29 -3.85 3.83 12.71
N ILE A 30 -3.66 5.13 12.55
CA ILE A 30 -2.32 5.72 12.46
C ILE A 30 -1.52 5.46 13.74
N GLU A 31 -2.15 5.50 14.91
CA GLU A 31 -1.52 5.21 16.20
C GLU A 31 -1.03 3.77 16.26
N GLN A 32 -1.81 2.82 15.73
CA GLN A 32 -1.39 1.42 15.66
C GLN A 32 -0.21 1.24 14.69
N LEU A 33 -0.21 1.92 13.54
CA LEU A 33 0.94 1.89 12.62
C LEU A 33 2.23 2.40 13.27
N ARG A 34 2.15 3.42 14.15
CA ARG A 34 3.31 3.96 14.88
C ARG A 34 3.91 2.98 15.90
N GLN A 35 3.21 1.90 16.26
CA GLN A 35 3.71 0.88 17.18
C GLN A 35 4.62 -0.15 16.49
N TYR A 36 4.64 -0.19 15.15
CA TYR A 36 5.53 -1.05 14.38
C TYR A 36 6.88 -0.38 14.13
N ASP A 37 7.91 -1.21 13.90
CA ASP A 37 9.19 -0.74 13.40
C ASP A 37 8.99 0.07 12.11
N SER A 38 9.57 1.27 12.10
CA SER A 38 9.45 2.20 10.97
C SER A 38 10.73 2.22 10.13
N VAL A 39 10.55 2.52 8.85
CA VAL A 39 11.62 2.82 7.91
C VAL A 39 11.56 4.29 7.51
N LEU A 40 12.73 4.87 7.23
CA LEU A 40 12.86 6.21 6.69
C LEU A 40 13.26 6.09 5.21
N ALA A 41 12.45 6.66 4.33
CA ALA A 41 12.75 6.74 2.90
C ALA A 41 13.83 7.80 2.62
N THR A 42 14.50 7.66 1.48
CA THR A 42 15.29 8.77 0.93
C THR A 42 14.35 9.88 0.43
N PRO A 43 14.75 11.16 0.50
CA PRO A 43 14.02 12.23 -0.15
C PRO A 43 13.99 12.00 -1.67
N PHE A 44 12.96 12.52 -2.34
CA PHE A 44 12.78 12.30 -3.77
C PHE A 44 12.00 13.43 -4.45
N ASP A 45 12.12 13.51 -5.78
CA ASP A 45 11.27 14.39 -6.58
C ASP A 45 10.04 13.63 -7.07
N LEU A 46 8.85 14.16 -6.76
CA LEU A 46 7.62 13.67 -7.34
C LEU A 46 7.48 14.26 -8.76
N ARG A 47 7.40 13.38 -9.76
CA ARG A 47 7.27 13.77 -11.17
C ARG A 47 6.08 13.06 -11.81
N CYS A 48 5.38 13.76 -12.69
CA CYS A 48 4.27 13.19 -13.44
C CYS A 48 4.77 12.07 -14.37
N TYR A 49 4.14 10.90 -14.36
CA TYR A 49 4.58 9.75 -15.17
C TYR A 49 4.56 10.03 -16.67
N THR A 50 3.46 10.59 -17.19
CA THR A 50 3.25 10.75 -18.63
C THR A 50 4.10 11.85 -19.27
N THR A 51 4.43 12.89 -18.51
CA THR A 51 5.12 14.09 -19.03
C THR A 51 6.51 14.28 -18.45
N ASN A 52 6.89 13.48 -17.45
CA ASN A 52 8.09 13.67 -16.62
C ASN A 52 8.19 15.08 -15.97
N ARG A 53 7.08 15.83 -15.94
CA ARG A 53 7.03 17.18 -15.36
C ARG A 53 7.29 17.09 -13.86
N PHE A 54 8.22 17.91 -13.38
CA PHE A 54 8.43 18.11 -11.94
C PHE A 54 7.14 18.60 -11.28
N ILE A 55 6.74 17.97 -10.18
CA ILE A 55 5.57 18.37 -9.38
C ILE A 55 6.06 19.08 -8.12
N ARG A 56 6.88 18.40 -7.32
CA ARG A 56 7.51 18.94 -6.10
C ARG A 56 8.64 18.03 -5.62
N SER A 57 9.53 18.55 -4.80
CA SER A 57 10.41 17.74 -3.97
C SER A 57 9.66 17.28 -2.71
N VAL A 58 10.01 16.10 -2.22
CA VAL A 58 9.37 15.46 -1.07
C VAL A 58 10.46 15.07 -0.09
N GLU A 59 10.32 15.58 1.14
CA GLU A 59 11.16 15.21 2.27
C GLU A 59 11.01 13.72 2.62
N PRO A 60 11.93 13.12 3.39
CA PRO A 60 11.86 11.72 3.78
C PRO A 60 10.52 11.34 4.40
N TYR A 61 9.85 10.33 3.82
CA TYR A 61 8.72 9.68 4.49
C TYR A 61 9.21 8.73 5.57
N ARG A 62 8.50 8.69 6.69
CA ARG A 62 8.60 7.62 7.68
C ARG A 62 7.29 6.83 7.72
N GLY A 63 7.42 5.50 7.76
CA GLY A 63 6.26 4.60 7.78
C GLY A 63 6.63 3.16 8.06
N VAL A 64 5.62 2.30 8.07
CA VAL A 64 5.78 0.84 8.20
C VAL A 64 5.94 0.23 6.82
N ARG A 65 6.81 -0.76 6.65
CA ARG A 65 6.87 -1.52 5.39
C ARG A 65 5.54 -2.21 5.12
N LEU A 66 5.10 -2.17 3.86
CA LEU A 66 3.88 -2.88 3.46
C LEU A 66 4.03 -4.40 3.67
N THR A 67 5.23 -4.94 3.47
CA THR A 67 5.54 -6.37 3.71
C THR A 67 5.36 -6.77 5.16
N THR A 68 5.65 -5.89 6.13
CA THR A 68 5.39 -6.12 7.56
C THR A 68 3.90 -6.27 7.82
N LEU A 69 3.08 -5.35 7.30
CA LEU A 69 1.62 -5.38 7.48
C LEU A 69 0.98 -6.60 6.79
N ILE A 70 1.44 -6.96 5.59
CA ILE A 70 1.00 -8.18 4.88
C ILE A 70 1.38 -9.43 5.66
N THR A 71 2.58 -9.48 6.23
CA THR A 71 3.04 -10.63 7.04
C THR A 71 2.16 -10.78 8.28
N GLU A 72 1.79 -9.68 8.93
CA GLU A 72 0.83 -9.70 10.03
C GLU A 72 -0.55 -10.19 9.55
N ALA A 73 -1.07 -9.72 8.42
CA ALA A 73 -2.35 -10.23 7.90
C ALA A 73 -2.30 -11.72 7.49
N GLY A 74 -1.11 -12.23 7.16
CA GLY A 74 -0.87 -13.60 6.71
C GLY A 74 -1.24 -13.81 5.24
N LEU A 75 -0.32 -14.43 4.48
CA LEU A 75 -0.50 -14.70 3.05
C LEU A 75 -1.50 -15.83 2.78
N PRO A 76 -2.22 -15.81 1.64
CA PRO A 76 -3.13 -16.91 1.27
C PRO A 76 -2.42 -18.27 1.28
N ASN A 77 -2.96 -19.25 1.98
CA ASN A 77 -2.33 -20.56 2.20
C ASN A 77 -3.30 -21.76 2.13
N ALA A 78 -4.52 -21.57 1.62
CA ALA A 78 -5.51 -22.63 1.49
C ALA A 78 -5.07 -23.71 0.49
N VAL A 79 -4.32 -23.30 -0.53
CA VAL A 79 -3.67 -24.21 -1.50
C VAL A 79 -2.15 -24.03 -1.41
N PRO A 80 -1.35 -25.12 -1.34
CA PRO A 80 0.11 -25.02 -1.29
C PRO A 80 0.68 -24.13 -2.39
N GLY A 81 1.42 -23.10 -1.98
CA GLY A 81 2.09 -22.19 -2.91
C GLY A 81 1.20 -21.15 -3.60
N GLU A 82 -0.10 -21.08 -3.30
CA GLU A 82 -1.00 -20.12 -3.97
C GLU A 82 -0.62 -18.66 -3.74
N PHE A 83 0.03 -18.36 -2.60
CA PHE A 83 0.50 -17.01 -2.27
C PHE A 83 1.35 -16.39 -3.39
N LYS A 84 2.07 -17.19 -4.18
CA LYS A 84 2.92 -16.71 -5.30
C LYS A 84 2.12 -16.02 -6.40
N ARG A 85 0.82 -16.36 -6.53
CA ARG A 85 -0.12 -15.76 -7.48
C ARG A 85 -0.91 -14.59 -6.89
N THR A 86 -0.52 -14.12 -5.69
CA THR A 86 -1.23 -13.01 -5.04
C THR A 86 -0.83 -11.69 -5.66
N VAL A 87 -1.84 -10.91 -6.03
CA VAL A 87 -1.74 -9.48 -6.28
C VAL A 87 -2.33 -8.75 -5.07
N PHE A 88 -1.60 -7.75 -4.60
CA PHE A 88 -2.06 -6.83 -3.57
C PHE A 88 -2.56 -5.57 -4.24
N VAL A 89 -3.86 -5.32 -4.12
CA VAL A 89 -4.54 -4.18 -4.71
C VAL A 89 -4.66 -3.09 -3.65
N ALA A 90 -3.91 -2.01 -3.82
CA ALA A 90 -3.94 -0.86 -2.93
C ALA A 90 -4.90 0.19 -3.46
N VAL A 91 -5.79 0.67 -2.60
CA VAL A 91 -6.87 1.58 -3.01
C VAL A 91 -6.92 2.80 -2.10
N GLY A 92 -6.86 3.99 -2.70
CA GLY A 92 -7.09 5.26 -2.03
C GLY A 92 -8.57 5.50 -1.72
N GLN A 93 -8.87 6.41 -0.78
CA GLN A 93 -10.25 6.81 -0.49
C GLN A 93 -10.94 7.49 -1.69
N ASP A 94 -10.18 8.04 -2.63
CA ASP A 94 -10.66 8.59 -3.91
C ASP A 94 -10.96 7.52 -4.98
N GLY A 95 -10.73 6.24 -4.66
CA GLY A 95 -10.90 5.12 -5.57
C GLY A 95 -9.70 4.89 -6.51
N TYR A 96 -8.60 5.64 -6.37
CA TYR A 96 -7.39 5.37 -7.13
C TYR A 96 -6.79 4.02 -6.76
N VAL A 97 -6.44 3.21 -7.76
CA VAL A 97 -6.00 1.81 -7.57
C VAL A 97 -4.61 1.60 -8.15
N VAL A 98 -3.76 0.96 -7.36
CA VAL A 98 -2.44 0.47 -7.79
C VAL A 98 -2.25 -0.97 -7.33
N THR A 99 -1.27 -1.66 -7.91
CA THR A 99 -1.03 -3.08 -7.62
C THR A 99 0.42 -3.36 -7.31
N PHE A 100 0.63 -4.41 -6.51
CA PHE A 100 1.90 -5.10 -6.36
C PHE A 100 1.69 -6.61 -6.51
N SER A 101 2.70 -7.33 -6.94
CA SER A 101 2.68 -8.81 -6.88
C SER A 101 3.40 -9.35 -5.65
N TRP A 102 3.10 -10.59 -5.25
CA TRP A 102 3.89 -11.28 -4.23
C TRP A 102 5.37 -11.35 -4.59
N HIS A 103 5.70 -11.70 -5.83
CA HIS A 103 7.09 -11.76 -6.29
C HIS A 103 7.79 -10.41 -6.18
N GLU A 104 7.11 -9.31 -6.49
CA GLU A 104 7.67 -7.98 -6.36
C GLU A 104 7.95 -7.63 -4.89
N LEU A 105 6.96 -7.79 -4.01
CA LEU A 105 7.10 -7.39 -2.60
C LEU A 105 7.99 -8.32 -1.77
N PHE A 106 8.05 -9.62 -2.08
CA PHE A 106 8.74 -10.58 -1.23
C PHE A 106 9.97 -11.21 -1.87
N ASN A 107 10.24 -10.94 -3.15
CA ASN A 107 11.35 -11.54 -3.88
C ASN A 107 12.18 -10.52 -4.70
N THR A 108 12.02 -9.22 -4.43
CA THR A 108 12.85 -8.16 -5.01
C THR A 108 13.12 -7.05 -3.98
N PRO A 109 14.13 -6.18 -4.20
CA PRO A 109 14.39 -5.04 -3.34
C PRO A 109 13.23 -4.03 -3.20
N VAL A 110 12.23 -4.05 -4.09
CA VAL A 110 11.04 -3.18 -3.99
C VAL A 110 10.33 -3.40 -2.66
N GLY A 111 10.25 -4.64 -2.17
CA GLY A 111 9.65 -4.98 -0.88
C GLY A 111 10.22 -4.24 0.33
N GLU A 112 11.48 -3.81 0.24
CA GLU A 112 12.18 -3.11 1.32
C GLU A 112 11.84 -1.62 1.37
N THR A 113 11.29 -1.07 0.29
CA THR A 113 11.07 0.37 0.08
C THR A 113 9.61 0.76 -0.10
N VAL A 114 8.69 -0.21 -0.18
CA VAL A 114 7.25 0.06 -0.17
C VAL A 114 6.76 0.23 1.27
N LEU A 115 6.20 1.40 1.56
CA LEU A 115 5.82 1.80 2.90
C LEU A 115 4.46 2.48 2.96
N VAL A 116 3.82 2.35 4.12
CA VAL A 116 2.64 3.10 4.54
C VAL A 116 3.12 4.22 5.47
N ALA A 117 3.27 5.41 4.92
CA ALA A 117 3.80 6.59 5.61
C ALA A 117 2.73 7.32 6.44
N TYR A 118 3.16 7.79 7.61
CA TYR A 118 2.39 8.65 8.50
C TYR A 118 3.17 9.92 8.93
N GLU A 119 4.40 10.08 8.43
CA GLU A 119 5.30 11.20 8.71
C GLU A 119 6.07 11.60 7.44
N CYS A 120 6.36 12.90 7.30
CA CYS A 120 7.15 13.47 6.22
C CYS A 120 8.06 14.57 6.77
N GLY A 121 9.37 14.49 6.52
CA GLY A 121 10.34 15.48 7.02
C GLY A 121 10.39 15.58 8.54
N GLY A 122 10.11 14.47 9.25
CA GLY A 122 10.06 14.43 10.71
C GLY A 122 8.80 15.03 11.34
N ARG A 123 7.80 15.43 10.53
CA ARG A 123 6.49 15.88 11.01
C ARG A 123 5.41 14.87 10.68
N ALA A 124 4.47 14.68 11.61
CA ALA A 124 3.28 13.88 11.35
C ALA A 124 2.46 14.45 10.17
N LEU A 125 2.01 13.57 9.29
CA LEU A 125 1.09 13.90 8.20
C LEU A 125 -0.34 13.95 8.73
N ASP A 126 -1.10 14.96 8.34
CA ASP A 126 -2.54 15.04 8.61
C ASP A 126 -3.40 14.49 7.45
N ALA A 127 -4.73 14.57 7.63
CA ALA A 127 -5.69 14.08 6.64
C ALA A 127 -5.71 14.91 5.34
N GLU A 128 -5.45 16.21 5.40
CA GLU A 128 -5.40 17.10 4.22
C GLU A 128 -4.15 16.82 3.39
N GLU A 129 -3.05 16.47 4.05
CA GLU A 129 -1.82 16.03 3.40
C GLU A 129 -1.94 14.64 2.78
N GLY A 130 -2.90 13.85 3.27
CA GLY A 130 -3.33 12.58 2.71
C GLY A 130 -2.84 11.37 3.49
N THR A 131 -2.71 11.46 4.81
CA THR A 131 -2.31 10.31 5.65
C THR A 131 -3.39 9.20 5.66
N PRO A 132 -3.01 7.91 5.75
CA PRO A 132 -1.67 7.40 5.48
C PRO A 132 -1.38 7.39 3.97
N ILE A 133 -0.12 7.54 3.61
CA ILE A 133 0.34 7.55 2.21
C ILE A 133 1.01 6.22 1.87
N LEU A 134 0.58 5.54 0.81
CA LEU A 134 1.38 4.48 0.19
C LEU A 134 2.47 5.10 -0.68
N PHE A 135 3.70 4.61 -0.53
CA PHE A 135 4.83 5.03 -1.35
C PHE A 135 5.73 3.84 -1.69
N SER A 136 6.17 3.76 -2.94
CA SER A 136 7.18 2.79 -3.43
C SER A 136 8.48 3.51 -3.74
N GLY A 137 9.50 3.33 -2.89
CA GLY A 137 10.78 4.05 -3.01
C GLY A 137 11.72 3.56 -4.11
N SER A 138 11.42 2.42 -4.75
CA SER A 138 12.23 1.84 -5.82
C SER A 138 11.60 1.96 -7.21
N ASP A 139 10.51 2.72 -7.34
CA ASP A 139 9.91 3.00 -8.64
C ASP A 139 10.78 3.95 -9.44
N ILE A 140 10.84 3.72 -10.76
CA ILE A 140 11.54 4.63 -11.69
C ILE A 140 10.94 6.04 -11.62
N LEU A 141 9.60 6.12 -11.56
CA LEU A 141 8.85 7.34 -11.32
C LEU A 141 7.85 7.06 -10.19
N PRO A 142 7.93 7.74 -9.04
CA PRO A 142 7.18 7.36 -7.84
C PRO A 142 5.69 7.77 -7.89
N ALA A 143 5.30 8.70 -8.76
CA ALA A 143 3.94 9.28 -8.73
C ALA A 143 2.79 8.27 -8.95
N PRO A 144 2.88 7.29 -9.88
CA PRO A 144 1.80 6.32 -10.05
C PRO A 144 1.52 5.47 -8.80
N ARG A 145 2.54 5.13 -7.99
CA ARG A 145 2.34 4.37 -6.74
C ARG A 145 2.53 5.23 -5.49
N HIS A 146 2.23 6.52 -5.63
CA HIS A 146 2.09 7.46 -4.52
C HIS A 146 0.59 7.66 -4.23
N VAL A 147 0.03 6.86 -3.33
CA VAL A 147 -1.42 6.86 -3.05
C VAL A 147 -1.68 7.60 -1.74
N LYS A 148 -2.38 8.73 -1.82
CA LYS A 148 -2.85 9.46 -0.64
C LYS A 148 -4.12 8.83 -0.08
N ARG A 149 -4.34 9.01 1.23
CA ARG A 149 -5.51 8.50 1.98
C ARG A 149 -5.70 7.03 1.65
N LEU A 150 -4.65 6.23 1.80
CA LEU A 150 -4.71 4.80 1.53
C LEU A 150 -5.79 4.18 2.42
N ALA A 151 -6.84 3.65 1.80
CA ALA A 151 -7.99 3.11 2.50
C ALA A 151 -7.82 1.62 2.77
N ARG A 152 -7.36 0.87 1.77
CA ARG A 152 -7.29 -0.58 1.85
C ARG A 152 -6.20 -1.20 1.00
N ILE A 153 -5.76 -2.38 1.43
CA ILE A 153 -5.00 -3.34 0.65
C ILE A 153 -5.85 -4.61 0.56
N GLU A 154 -6.14 -5.07 -0.65
CA GLU A 154 -6.87 -6.31 -0.88
C GLU A 154 -5.94 -7.36 -1.46
N ALA A 155 -5.88 -8.55 -0.83
CA ALA A 155 -5.18 -9.69 -1.42
C ALA A 155 -6.09 -10.43 -2.40
N GLN A 156 -5.64 -10.58 -3.65
CA GLN A 156 -6.35 -11.32 -4.69
C GLN A 156 -5.43 -12.42 -5.24
N VAL A 157 -5.86 -13.68 -5.18
CA VAL A 157 -5.12 -14.82 -5.77
C VAL A 157 -5.58 -14.98 -7.21
N LEU A 158 -4.69 -14.70 -8.17
CA LEU A 158 -5.01 -14.82 -9.60
C LEU A 158 -5.12 -16.28 -10.01
N THR A 159 -6.19 -16.65 -10.70
CA THR A 159 -6.35 -17.96 -11.35
C THR A 159 -6.07 -17.84 -12.84
N ALA A 160 -5.41 -18.84 -13.43
CA ALA A 160 -5.37 -18.94 -14.89
C ALA A 160 -6.81 -19.20 -15.39
N SER A 161 -7.22 -18.47 -16.42
CA SER A 161 -8.42 -18.85 -17.16
C SER A 161 -8.19 -20.23 -17.79
N ALA A 162 -9.19 -21.10 -17.69
CA ALA A 162 -9.19 -22.41 -18.35
C ALA A 162 -9.28 -22.27 -19.87
#